data_AF-A0A9E7HG82-F1
#
_entry.id   AF-A0A9E7HG82-F1
#
_cell.length_a   1.000
_cell.length_b   1.000
_cell.length_c   1.000
_cell.angle_alpha   90.00
_cell.angle_beta   90.00
_cell.angle_gamma   90.00
#
_symmetry.space_group_name_H-M   'P 1'
#
loop_
_entity.id
_entity.type
_entity.pdbx_description
1 polymer ?
#
loop_
_entity_poly.entity_id
_entity_poly.type
_entity_poly.pdbx_seq_one_letter_code
_entity_poly.pdbx_strand_id
1 'polypeptide(L)'
;MGDAEIDIVPFIEAVKMNLSDIPNGTIIRTTNPNRHNCLAEESAIVWKDGKVVQDIIVRLRNVESGELELQLLWVDIPGAPGF
;
A
#
# COMPACT_ATOMS: atom_id res chain seq x y z
N MET A 1 11.73 -18.79 -8.11
CA MET A 1 10.72 -18.54 -7.06
C MET A 1 9.96 -17.25 -7.37
N GLY A 2 9.47 -17.11 -8.61
CA GLY A 2 8.62 -16.03 -9.09
C GLY A 2 9.07 -14.57 -8.88
N ASP A 3 8.22 -13.64 -9.33
CA ASP A 3 8.34 -12.19 -9.14
C ASP A 3 6.97 -11.51 -9.07
N ALA A 4 6.91 -10.32 -8.45
CA ALA A 4 5.72 -9.48 -8.39
C ALA A 4 6.14 -8.00 -8.31
N GLU A 5 5.24 -7.12 -8.75
CA GLU A 5 5.43 -5.67 -8.74
C GLU A 5 4.20 -4.99 -8.11
N ILE A 6 4.45 -3.85 -7.44
CA ILE A 6 3.43 -3.04 -6.78
C ILE A 6 3.64 -1.58 -7.19
N ASP A 7 2.55 -0.91 -7.55
CA ASP A 7 2.54 0.53 -7.76
C ASP A 7 2.42 1.27 -6.42
N ILE A 8 3.44 2.07 -6.08
CA ILE A 8 3.50 2.84 -4.85
C ILE A 8 2.91 4.25 -4.99
N VAL A 9 2.60 4.71 -6.20
CA VAL A 9 2.08 6.07 -6.43
C VAL A 9 0.82 6.35 -5.60
N PRO A 10 -0.20 5.45 -5.55
CA PRO A 10 -1.38 5.64 -4.71
C PRO A 10 -1.06 5.81 -3.22
N PHE A 11 -0.05 5.09 -2.72
CA PHE A 11 0.39 5.18 -1.34
C PHE A 11 1.04 6.52 -1.04
N ILE A 12 1.94 6.99 -1.93
CA ILE A 12 2.59 8.29 -1.79
C ILE A 12 1.58 9.45 -1.89
N GLU A 13 0.58 9.35 -2.77
CA GLU A 13 -0.52 10.32 -2.84
C GLU A 13 -1.27 10.42 -1.51
N ALA A 14 -1.56 9.29 -0.87
CA ALA A 14 -2.21 9.25 0.44
C ALA A 14 -1.34 9.87 1.54
N VAL A 15 -0.03 9.63 1.53
CA VAL A 15 0.93 10.25 2.48
C VAL A 15 0.93 11.77 2.37
N LYS A 16 0.77 12.31 1.16
CA LYS A 16 0.74 13.76 0.89
C LYS A 16 -0.57 14.45 1.28
N MET A 17 -1.61 13.70 1.62
CA MET A 17 -2.89 14.26 2.02
C MET A 17 -2.80 14.88 3.41
N ASN A 18 -3.54 15.97 3.63
CA ASN A 18 -3.72 16.50 4.98
C ASN A 18 -4.78 15.68 5.73
N LEU A 19 -4.35 14.73 6.55
CA LEU A 19 -5.21 13.74 7.24
C LEU A 19 -5.44 14.06 8.74
N SER A 20 -5.06 15.25 9.21
CA SER A 20 -5.03 15.60 10.64
C SER A 20 -6.36 15.50 11.37
N ASP A 21 -7.50 15.58 10.66
CA ASP A 21 -8.85 15.54 11.23
C ASP A 21 -9.65 14.30 10.81
N ILE A 22 -8.99 13.29 10.25
CA ILE A 22 -9.66 12.09 9.73
C ILE A 22 -9.75 11.00 10.82
N PRO A 23 -10.92 10.35 10.99
CA PRO A 23 -11.07 9.25 11.93
C PRO A 23 -10.09 8.10 11.68
N ASN A 24 -9.58 7.51 12.77
CA ASN A 24 -8.77 6.30 12.71
C ASN A 24 -9.52 5.16 11.98
N GLY A 25 -8.81 4.43 11.12
CA GLY A 25 -9.38 3.35 10.32
C GLY A 25 -10.08 3.80 9.03
N THR A 26 -9.98 5.08 8.67
CA THR A 26 -10.56 5.59 7.41
C THR A 26 -9.82 4.99 6.21
N ILE A 27 -10.57 4.37 5.31
CA ILE A 27 -10.06 3.89 4.02
C ILE A 27 -9.91 5.11 3.10
N ILE A 28 -8.67 5.40 2.70
CA ILE A 28 -8.34 6.51 1.79
C ILE A 28 -8.59 6.07 0.35
N ARG A 29 -8.15 4.86 0.00
CA ARG A 29 -8.26 4.31 -1.34
C ARG A 29 -8.20 2.79 -1.29
N THR A 30 -8.87 2.15 -2.23
CA THR A 30 -8.83 0.71 -2.40
C THR A 30 -8.46 0.32 -3.82
N THR A 31 -7.61 -0.70 -3.96
CA THR A 31 -7.16 -1.23 -5.24
C THR A 31 -7.56 -2.69 -5.34
N ASN A 32 -8.32 -3.01 -6.39
CA ASN A 32 -8.77 -4.39 -6.65
C ASN A 32 -7.76 -5.15 -7.54
N PRO A 33 -7.66 -6.48 -7.38
CA PRO A 33 -6.97 -7.35 -8.31
C PRO A 33 -7.44 -7.16 -9.74
N ASN A 34 -6.51 -7.09 -10.68
CA ASN A 34 -6.83 -7.05 -12.11
C ASN A 34 -5.68 -7.63 -12.95
N ARG A 35 -5.88 -7.70 -14.27
CA ARG A 35 -4.91 -8.32 -15.19
C ARG A 35 -3.60 -7.55 -15.35
N HIS A 36 -3.51 -6.32 -14.85
CA HIS A 36 -2.36 -5.43 -14.97
C HIS A 36 -1.60 -5.24 -13.66
N ASN A 37 -2.03 -5.84 -12.55
CA ASN A 37 -1.32 -5.80 -11.27
C ASN A 37 -1.06 -7.22 -10.74
N CYS A 38 -0.29 -7.29 -9.65
CA CYS A 38 0.06 -8.57 -9.01
C CYS A 38 -0.75 -8.84 -7.75
N LEU A 39 -1.84 -8.09 -7.49
CA LEU A 39 -2.63 -8.27 -6.26
C LEU A 39 -3.37 -9.61 -6.30
N ALA A 40 -3.27 -10.38 -5.21
CA ALA A 40 -4.06 -11.59 -5.00
C ALA A 40 -5.45 -11.26 -4.45
N GLU A 41 -5.53 -10.22 -3.60
CA GLU A 41 -6.74 -9.74 -2.94
C GLU A 41 -6.84 -8.21 -3.02
N GLU A 42 -7.99 -7.68 -2.59
CA GLU A 42 -8.20 -6.25 -2.46
C GLU A 42 -7.18 -5.64 -1.48
N SER A 43 -6.57 -4.51 -1.85
CA SER A 43 -5.61 -3.79 -1.02
C SER A 43 -6.12 -2.40 -0.70
N ALA A 44 -6.30 -2.11 0.58
CA ALA A 44 -6.77 -0.81 1.08
C ALA A 44 -5.63 -0.01 1.69
N ILE A 45 -5.55 1.27 1.31
CA ILE A 45 -4.72 2.28 1.97
C ILE A 45 -5.58 2.90 3.08
N VAL A 46 -5.10 2.83 4.30
CA VAL A 46 -5.85 3.19 5.51
C VAL A 46 -5.09 4.23 6.32
N TRP A 47 -5.80 5.26 6.78
CA TRP A 47 -5.31 6.13 7.84
C TRP A 47 -5.47 5.42 9.18
N LYS A 48 -4.36 5.01 9.78
CA LYS A 48 -4.35 4.26 11.03
C LYS A 48 -3.30 4.79 12.00
N ASP A 49 -3.74 5.13 13.21
CA ASP A 49 -2.90 5.53 14.34
C ASP A 49 -1.89 6.63 13.99
N GLY A 50 -2.35 7.64 13.24
CA GLY A 50 -1.53 8.77 12.79
C GLY A 50 -0.60 8.47 11.61
N LYS A 51 -0.78 7.34 10.92
CA LYS A 51 0.05 6.91 9.79
C LYS A 51 -0.79 6.42 8.63
N VAL A 52 -0.21 6.48 7.43
CA VAL A 52 -0.73 5.79 6.25
C VAL A 52 -0.17 4.37 6.23
N VAL A 53 -1.08 3.39 6.16
CA VAL A 53 -0.77 1.95 6.14
C VAL A 53 -1.44 1.32 4.93
N GLN A 54 -0.79 0.34 4.30
CA GLN A 54 -1.41 -0.45 3.23
C GLN A 54 -1.00 -1.92 3.35
N ASP A 55 -1.99 -2.79 3.53
CA ASP A 55 -1.81 -4.24 3.50
C ASP A 55 -1.92 -4.73 2.05
N ILE A 56 -1.00 -5.63 1.66
CA ILE A 56 -0.86 -6.09 0.28
C ILE A 56 -0.57 -7.59 0.28
N ILE A 57 -1.38 -8.34 -0.46
CA ILE A 57 -1.07 -9.72 -0.84
C ILE A 57 -0.79 -9.72 -2.33
N VAL A 58 0.41 -10.16 -2.72
CA VAL A 58 0.78 -10.33 -4.14
C VAL A 58 0.85 -11.80 -4.52
N ARG A 59 0.37 -12.10 -5.73
CA ARG A 59 0.55 -13.39 -6.38
C ARG A 59 1.77 -13.36 -7.29
N LEU A 60 2.68 -14.30 -7.09
CA LEU A 60 3.90 -14.39 -7.87
C LEU A 60 3.60 -14.83 -9.31
N ARG A 61 4.26 -14.17 -10.26
CA ARG A 61 4.32 -14.54 -11.67
C ARG A 61 5.52 -15.44 -11.93
N ASN A 62 5.58 -16.07 -13.09
CA ASN A 62 6.73 -16.86 -13.55
C ASN A 62 7.13 -18.01 -12.60
N VAL A 63 6.14 -18.59 -11.91
CA VAL A 63 6.27 -19.72 -10.98
C VAL A 63 4.96 -20.51 -10.93
N GLU A 64 5.01 -21.80 -10.56
CA GLU A 64 3.80 -22.64 -10.46
C GLU A 64 2.87 -22.25 -9.31
N SER A 65 3.41 -21.67 -8.24
CA SER A 65 2.65 -21.25 -7.06
C SER A 65 3.47 -20.28 -6.20
N GLY A 66 2.76 -19.49 -5.39
CA GLY A 66 3.37 -18.61 -4.39
C GLY A 66 2.64 -17.28 -4.27
N GLU A 67 2.41 -16.87 -3.03
CA GLU A 67 1.91 -15.56 -2.66
C GLU A 67 2.80 -14.96 -1.57
N LEU A 68 2.86 -13.63 -1.50
CA LEU A 68 3.60 -12.90 -0.49
C LEU A 68 2.68 -11.85 0.14
N GLU A 69 2.59 -11.89 1.47
CA GLU A 69 1.91 -10.88 2.27
C GLU A 69 2.94 -9.87 2.78
N LEU A 70 2.62 -8.58 2.64
CA LEU A 70 3.47 -7.47 3.05
C LEU A 70 2.63 -6.24 3.41
N GLN A 71 3.22 -5.34 4.19
CA GLN A 71 2.59 -4.09 4.62
C GLN A 71 3.52 -2.91 4.31
N LEU A 72 2.97 -1.85 3.73
CA LEU A 72 3.66 -0.58 3.55
C LEU A 72 3.36 0.36 4.72
N LEU A 73 4.41 1.00 5.21
CA LEU A 73 4.39 2.00 6.30
C LEU A 73 5.24 3.20 5.88
N TRP A 74 4.73 4.40 6.11
CA TRP A 74 5.52 5.62 5.90
C TRP A 74 6.40 5.93 7.13
N VAL A 75 7.63 6.40 6.88
CA VAL A 75 8.57 6.84 7.91
C VAL A 75 9.13 8.19 7.51
N ASP A 76 8.89 9.19 8.35
CA ASP A 76 9.50 10.51 8.19
C ASP A 76 10.96 10.48 8.63
N ILE A 77 11.83 11.05 7.79
CA ILE A 77 13.27 11.15 8.07
C ILE A 77 13.55 12.57 8.60
N PRO A 78 14.01 12.73 9.85
CA PRO A 78 14.34 14.04 10.40
C PRO A 78 15.39 14.77 9.53
N GLY A 79 15.07 15.99 9.12
CA GLY A 79 15.96 16.82 8.29
C GLY A 79 15.91 16.54 6.79
N ALA A 80 15.15 15.53 6.33
CA ALA A 80 14.81 15.40 4.92
C ALA A 80 13.70 16.41 4.56
N PRO A 81 13.61 16.86 3.29
CA PRO A 81 12.43 17.56 2.81
C PRO A 81 11.23 16.63 3.02
N GLY A 82 10.29 17.05 3.87
CA GLY A 82 8.99 16.39 3.99
C GLY A 82 8.17 16.56 2.71
N PHE A 83 6.97 15.98 2.71
CA PHE A 83 5.94 16.30 1.74
C PHE A 83 5.01 17.41 2.25
#